data_AF-A0A535MXI2-F1
#
_entry.id   AF-A0A535MXI2-F1
#
_cell.length_a   1.000
_cell.length_b   1.000
_cell.length_c   1.000
_cell.angle_alpha   90.00
_cell.angle_beta   90.00
_cell.angle_gamma   90.00
#
_symmetry.space_group_name_H-M   'P 1'
#
loop_
_entity.id
_entity.type
_entity.pdbx_description
1 polymer ?
#
loop_
_entity_poly.entity_id
_entity_poly.type
_entity_poly.pdbx_seq_one_letter_code
_entity_poly.pdbx_strand_id
1 'polypeptide(L)'
;MPFVAYLPDPVESFVHDVRELEGVLAIPLDRLLDDSAWLESQEPWRFRYLAHEESVVWGLTERIVYGLAPKLRQALQGDQRGSPS
;
A
#
# COMPACT_ATOMS: atom_id res chain seq x y z
N MET A 1 -5.61 -15.35 -2.18
CA MET A 1 -4.19 -15.19 -2.57
C MET A 1 -4.03 -13.79 -3.14
N PRO A 2 -3.12 -12.95 -2.61
CA PRO A 2 -2.88 -11.61 -3.16
C PRO A 2 -2.04 -11.69 -4.44
N PHE A 3 -2.26 -10.74 -5.35
CA PHE A 3 -1.48 -10.57 -6.57
C PHE A 3 -0.97 -9.13 -6.64
N VAL A 4 0.19 -8.94 -7.27
CA VAL A 4 0.78 -7.62 -7.53
C VAL A 4 0.82 -7.43 -9.04
N ALA A 5 0.33 -6.28 -9.51
CA ALA A 5 0.35 -5.91 -10.91
C ALA A 5 1.18 -4.64 -11.11
N TYR A 6 1.92 -4.59 -12.21
CA TYR A 6 2.57 -3.38 -12.70
C TYR A 6 1.63 -2.69 -13.69
N LEU A 7 1.37 -1.40 -13.49
CA LEU A 7 0.57 -0.56 -14.37
C LEU A 7 1.52 0.39 -15.10
N PRO A 8 1.75 0.24 -16.42
CA PRO A 8 2.62 1.14 -17.17
C PRO A 8 1.97 2.52 -17.33
N ASP A 9 2.79 3.55 -17.41
CA ASP A 9 2.30 4.90 -17.70
C ASP A 9 1.79 5.02 -19.15
N PRO A 10 0.69 5.76 -19.38
CA PRO A 10 -0.14 6.40 -18.36
C PRO A 10 -1.09 5.40 -17.69
N VAL A 11 -1.24 5.50 -16.36
CA VAL A 11 -2.29 4.78 -15.65
C VAL A 11 -3.64 5.43 -16.00
N GLU A 12 -4.46 4.74 -16.81
CA GLU A 12 -5.81 5.20 -17.14
C GLU A 12 -6.66 5.39 -15.88
N SER A 13 -7.54 6.40 -15.90
CA SER A 13 -8.45 6.64 -14.78
C SER A 13 -9.38 5.45 -14.58
N PHE A 14 -9.38 4.90 -13.36
CA PHE A 14 -10.22 3.75 -13.01
C PHE A 14 -11.71 4.13 -13.00
N VAL A 15 -12.51 3.46 -13.83
CA VAL A 15 -13.97 3.60 -13.86
C VAL A 15 -14.58 2.44 -13.07
N HIS A 16 -15.36 2.76 -12.03
CA HIS A 16 -15.97 1.76 -11.14
C HIS A 16 -17.50 1.82 -11.17
N ASP A 17 -18.14 0.71 -10.82
CA ASP A 17 -19.58 0.70 -10.53
C ASP A 17 -19.79 1.28 -9.13
N VAL A 18 -20.48 2.43 -9.07
CA VAL A 18 -20.78 3.17 -7.83
C VAL A 18 -21.67 2.39 -6.85
N ARG A 19 -22.30 1.29 -7.30
CA ARG A 19 -23.09 0.40 -6.43
C ARG A 19 -22.21 -0.60 -5.68
N GLU A 20 -20.99 -0.81 -6.15
CA GLU A 20 -20.05 -1.80 -5.59
C GLU A 20 -18.85 -1.13 -4.91
N LEU A 21 -18.44 0.03 -5.38
CA LEU A 21 -17.29 0.77 -4.88
C LEU A 21 -17.65 2.24 -4.66
N GLU A 22 -17.32 2.77 -3.49
CA GLU A 22 -17.55 4.19 -3.16
C GLU A 22 -16.49 5.11 -3.78
N GLY A 23 -15.24 4.62 -3.87
CA GLY A 23 -14.14 5.38 -4.44
C GLY A 23 -12.83 4.59 -4.50
N VAL A 24 -11.83 5.22 -5.10
CA VAL A 24 -10.46 4.70 -5.16
C VAL A 24 -9.53 5.67 -4.45
N LEU A 25 -8.72 5.13 -3.55
CA LEU A 25 -7.67 5.85 -2.85
C LEU A 25 -6.30 5.41 -3.37
N ALA A 26 -5.49 6.38 -3.80
CA ALA A 26 -4.11 6.12 -4.18
C ALA A 26 -3.17 6.48 -3.02
N ILE A 27 -2.56 5.47 -2.39
CA ILE A 27 -1.57 5.69 -1.33
C ILE A 27 -0.17 5.58 -1.93
N PRO A 28 0.69 6.60 -1.76
CA PRO A 28 2.09 6.53 -2.19
C PRO A 28 2.81 5.32 -1.59
N LEU A 29 3.63 4.65 -2.41
CA LEU A 29 4.33 3.43 -1.99
C LEU A 29 5.30 3.68 -0.84
N ASP A 30 6.00 4.81 -0.83
CA ASP A 30 6.88 5.23 0.27
C ASP A 30 6.11 5.32 1.60
N ARG A 31 4.88 5.87 1.59
CA ARG A 31 4.02 5.91 2.78
C ARG A 31 3.57 4.52 3.22
N LEU A 32 3.22 3.62 2.29
CA LEU A 32 2.89 2.24 2.64
C LEU A 32 4.08 1.49 3.25
N LEU A 33 5.30 1.82 2.80
CA LEU A 33 6.55 1.21 3.26
C LEU A 33 7.19 1.91 4.47
N ASP A 34 6.62 3.01 4.96
CA ASP A 34 7.07 3.67 6.18
C ASP A 34 6.44 3.00 7.40
N ASP A 35 7.23 2.24 8.16
CA ASP A 35 6.75 1.56 9.36
C ASP A 35 6.27 2.54 10.45
N SER A 36 6.78 3.78 10.47
CA SER A 36 6.36 4.78 11.45
C SER A 36 4.97 5.38 11.15
N ALA A 37 4.49 5.26 9.91
CA ALA A 37 3.16 5.72 9.50
C ALA A 37 2.02 4.79 9.99
N TRP A 38 2.34 3.55 10.35
CA TRP A 38 1.37 2.57 10.83
C TRP A 38 1.24 2.64 12.35
N LEU A 39 0.05 2.94 12.81
CA LEU A 39 -0.26 3.11 14.22
C LEU A 39 -0.70 1.79 14.85
N GLU A 40 -0.27 1.58 16.08
CA GLU A 40 -0.81 0.54 16.94
C GLU A 40 -2.11 0.99 17.56
N SER A 41 -2.91 0.01 17.92
CA SER A 41 -4.27 0.26 18.32
C SER A 41 -4.45 -0.37 19.71
N GLN A 42 -5.01 0.40 20.64
CA GLN A 42 -5.25 0.08 22.07
C GLN A 42 -6.29 -1.03 22.44
N GLU A 43 -6.98 -1.67 21.50
CA GLU A 43 -7.98 -2.73 21.80
C GLU A 43 -7.35 -4.12 21.61
N PRO A 44 -7.83 -5.15 22.30
CA PRO A 44 -7.08 -6.41 22.45
C PRO A 44 -6.95 -7.26 21.18
N TRP A 45 -7.78 -7.02 20.16
CA TRP A 45 -7.81 -7.79 18.90
C TRP A 45 -6.98 -7.13 17.77
N ARG A 46 -6.18 -6.11 18.08
CA ARG A 46 -5.74 -5.16 17.06
C ARG A 46 -4.50 -5.55 16.27
N PHE A 47 -4.65 -5.29 14.97
CA PHE A 47 -3.62 -5.15 13.96
C PHE A 47 -3.16 -3.68 13.91
N ARG A 48 -2.04 -3.43 13.25
CA ARG A 48 -1.64 -2.07 12.87
C ARG A 48 -2.69 -1.48 11.92
N TYR A 49 -2.77 -0.16 11.89
CA TYR A 49 -3.60 0.55 10.92
C TYR A 49 -2.88 1.78 10.37
N LEU A 50 -3.24 2.19 9.17
CA LEU A 50 -2.73 3.39 8.51
C LEU A 50 -3.92 4.33 8.29
N ALA A 51 -3.90 5.47 8.96
CA ALA A 51 -4.80 6.58 8.64
C ALA A 51 -4.29 7.31 7.40
N HIS A 52 -5.17 7.50 6.41
CA HIS A 52 -4.83 8.17 5.16
C HIS A 52 -6.06 8.90 4.62
N GLU A 53 -5.93 10.22 4.47
CA GLU A 53 -7.05 11.10 4.12
C GLU A 53 -8.25 10.87 5.07
N GLU A 54 -9.45 10.66 4.52
CA GLU A 54 -10.68 10.38 5.27
C GLU A 54 -10.90 8.87 5.48
N SER A 55 -9.88 8.04 5.25
CA SER A 55 -9.94 6.58 5.26
C SER A 55 -8.93 5.93 6.20
N VAL A 56 -9.15 4.65 6.50
CA VAL A 56 -8.26 3.82 7.33
C VAL A 56 -7.97 2.49 6.64
N VAL A 57 -6.70 2.14 6.49
CA VAL A 57 -6.26 0.81 6.03
C VAL A 57 -5.92 -0.06 7.23
N TRP A 58 -6.53 -1.23 7.33
CA TRP A 58 -6.35 -2.16 8.45
C TRP A 58 -6.75 -3.58 8.05
N GLY A 59 -6.60 -4.53 8.97
CA GLY A 59 -7.07 -5.92 8.78
C GLY A 59 -6.28 -6.67 7.71
N LEU A 60 -6.99 -7.35 6.80
CA LEU A 60 -6.33 -8.17 5.77
C LEU A 60 -5.49 -7.33 4.80
N THR A 61 -5.90 -6.11 4.48
CA THR A 61 -5.15 -5.22 3.58
C THR A 61 -3.81 -4.83 4.22
N GLU A 62 -3.79 -4.51 5.51
CA GLU A 62 -2.55 -4.27 6.26
C GLU A 62 -1.63 -5.50 6.21
N ARG A 63 -2.16 -6.69 6.46
CA ARG A 63 -1.38 -7.94 6.43
C ARG A 63 -0.77 -8.24 5.05
N ILE A 64 -1.50 -7.93 3.97
CA ILE A 64 -0.99 -8.06 2.60
C ILE A 64 0.19 -7.11 2.39
N VAL A 65 0.06 -5.84 2.79
CA VAL A 65 1.14 -4.85 2.67
C VAL A 65 2.34 -5.26 3.53
N TYR A 66 2.13 -5.64 4.79
CA TYR A 66 3.16 -6.10 5.70
C TYR A 66 3.95 -7.28 5.12
N GLY A 67 3.26 -8.27 4.53
CA GLY A 67 3.89 -9.43 3.90
C GLY A 67 4.69 -9.09 2.62
N LEU A 68 4.31 -8.03 1.90
CA LEU A 68 4.98 -7.60 0.68
C LEU A 68 6.14 -6.62 0.93
N ALA A 69 6.07 -5.84 2.02
CA ALA A 69 6.98 -4.73 2.28
C ALA A 69 8.49 -5.09 2.21
N PRO A 70 8.98 -6.21 2.78
CA PRO A 70 10.40 -6.57 2.67
C PRO A 70 10.89 -6.73 1.23
N LYS A 71 10.10 -7.39 0.38
CA LYS A 71 10.45 -7.62 -1.05
C LYS A 71 10.41 -6.32 -1.85
N LEU A 72 9.41 -5.47 -1.59
CA LEU A 72 9.30 -4.16 -2.24
C LEU A 72 10.47 -3.23 -1.86
N ARG A 73 10.83 -3.16 -0.57
CA ARG A 73 12.01 -2.41 -0.12
C ARG A 73 13.30 -2.92 -0.76
N GLN A 74 13.48 -4.24 -0.84
CA GLN A 74 14.64 -4.84 -1.50
C GLN A 74 14.71 -4.47 -2.99
N ALA A 75 13.59 -4.55 -3.71
CA ALA A 75 13.53 -4.19 -5.13
C ALA A 75 13.92 -2.72 -5.36
N LEU A 76 13.38 -1.80 -4.55
CA LEU A 76 13.67 -0.36 -4.63
C LEU A 76 15.15 -0.03 -4.31
N GLN A 77 15.78 -0.76 -3.38
CA GLN A 77 17.21 -0.60 -3.07
C GLN A 77 18.12 -1.19 -4.15
N GLY A 78 17.67 -2.23 -4.87
CA GLY A 78 18.39 -2.84 -5.99
C GLY A 78 18.46 -1.90 -7.19
N ASP A 79 17.39 -1.18 -7.46
CA ASP A 79 17.28 -0.23 -8.58
C ASP A 79 18.21 0.99 -8.40
N GLN A 80 18.39 1.46 -7.16
CA GLN A 80 19.31 2.55 -6.83
C GLN A 80 20.79 2.23 -7.07
N ARG A 81 21.17 0.95 -7.17
CA ARG A 81 22.56 0.54 -7.46
C ARG A 81 22.85 0.35 -8.95
N GLY A 82 21.83 0.52 -9.80
CA GLY A 82 21.90 0.23 -11.24
C GLY A 82 21.86 1.43 -12.18
N SER A 83 21.81 2.67 -11.67
CA SER A 83 21.84 3.88 -12.51
C SER A 83 23.26 4.44 -12.63
N PRO A 84 24.01 4.17 -13.72
CA PRO A 84 25.22 4.93 -14.00
C PRO A 84 24.84 6.35 -14.43
N SER A 85 25.47 7.35 -13.79
CA SER A 85 25.59 8.70 -14.34
C SER A 85 26.50 8.71 -15.57
#